data_AF-A0A7H4M5T7-F1
#
_entry.id   AF-A0A7H4M5T7-F1
#
_cell.length_a   1.000
_cell.length_b   1.000
_cell.length_c   1.000
_cell.angle_alpha   90.00
_cell.angle_beta   90.00
_cell.angle_gamma   90.00
#
_symmetry.space_group_name_H-M   'P 1'
#
loop_
_entity.id
_entity.type
_entity.pdbx_description
1 polymer ?
#
loop_
_entity_poly.entity_id
_entity_poly.type
_entity_poly.pdbx_seq_one_letter_code
_entity_poly.pdbx_strand_id
1 'polypeptide(L)'
;MLQAADSLPVNIGLLGKGNGSNPDALREQVAAGVIGLKIHEDWGATPAAIDCALTVADEMDVQVALHSDTLNESGFVEDTLAAIGGRTIHTFHTEGAAAAMRRILLPPARTPIFCPRQPTRRCPIPSTPLTNIWIC
;
A
#
# COMPACT_ATOMS: atom_id res chain seq x y z
N MET A 1 -6.20 -7.16 -20.07
CA MET A 1 -6.09 -8.02 -18.87
C MET A 1 -7.44 -8.59 -18.44
N LEU A 2 -8.49 -7.77 -18.28
CA LEU A 2 -9.83 -8.27 -17.89
C LEU A 2 -10.34 -9.39 -18.82
N GLN A 3 -10.34 -9.20 -20.14
CA GLN A 3 -10.73 -10.24 -21.10
C GLN A 3 -9.89 -11.53 -21.01
N ALA A 4 -8.62 -11.44 -20.61
CA ALA A 4 -7.77 -12.62 -20.42
C ALA A 4 -8.13 -13.36 -19.12
N ALA A 5 -8.59 -12.63 -18.10
CA ALA A 5 -9.01 -13.18 -16.82
C ALA A 5 -10.24 -14.10 -16.95
N ASP A 6 -11.11 -13.87 -17.95
CA ASP A 6 -12.29 -14.72 -18.22
C ASP A 6 -11.94 -16.19 -18.52
N SER A 7 -10.69 -16.46 -18.93
CA SER A 7 -10.21 -17.81 -19.23
C SER A 7 -9.67 -18.57 -18.02
N LEU A 8 -9.57 -17.93 -16.85
CA LEU A 8 -8.92 -18.50 -15.66
C LEU A 8 -9.96 -18.90 -14.62
N PRO A 9 -9.92 -20.13 -14.06
CA PRO A 9 -10.90 -20.59 -13.08
C PRO A 9 -10.57 -20.11 -11.65
N VAL A 10 -10.24 -18.82 -11.51
CA VAL A 10 -9.92 -18.17 -10.23
C VAL A 10 -10.46 -16.75 -10.21
N ASN A 11 -10.79 -16.24 -9.02
CA ASN A 11 -11.18 -14.83 -8.86
C ASN A 11 -9.95 -13.93 -9.07
N ILE A 12 -10.08 -12.89 -9.91
CA ILE A 12 -8.99 -11.98 -10.25
C ILE A 12 -9.42 -10.54 -10.00
N GLY A 13 -8.60 -9.82 -9.25
CA GLY A 13 -8.65 -8.37 -9.12
C GLY A 13 -7.36 -7.75 -9.67
N LEU A 14 -7.48 -6.69 -10.46
CA LEU A 14 -6.35 -5.98 -11.04
C LEU A 14 -6.05 -4.72 -10.23
N LEU A 15 -4.77 -4.41 -10.07
CA LEU A 15 -4.32 -3.13 -9.51
C LEU A 15 -3.76 -2.25 -10.63
N GLY A 16 -4.22 -1.01 -10.68
CA GLY A 16 -3.65 0.04 -11.53
C GLY A 16 -2.35 0.59 -10.97
N LYS A 17 -1.67 1.41 -11.75
CA LYS A 17 -0.51 2.18 -11.30
C LYS A 17 -1.01 3.39 -10.51
N GLY A 18 -0.69 3.45 -9.22
CA GLY A 18 -1.02 4.55 -8.32
C GLY A 18 -0.01 5.69 -8.31
N ASN A 19 1.14 5.52 -8.95
CA ASN A 19 2.17 6.56 -9.00
C ASN A 19 1.81 7.64 -10.04
N GLY A 20 1.31 8.79 -9.57
CA GLY A 20 1.07 9.97 -10.37
C GLY A 20 0.49 11.12 -9.54
N SER A 21 0.74 12.36 -9.95
CA SER A 21 0.20 13.56 -9.29
C SER A 21 -0.97 14.19 -10.05
N ASN A 22 -1.44 13.53 -11.12
CA ASN A 22 -2.67 13.89 -11.82
C ASN A 22 -3.78 12.89 -11.43
N PRO A 23 -4.80 13.30 -10.65
CA PRO A 23 -5.84 12.39 -10.19
C PRO A 23 -6.71 11.85 -11.34
N ASP A 24 -6.89 12.60 -12.42
CA ASP A 24 -7.73 12.15 -13.54
C ASP A 24 -7.17 10.89 -14.21
N ALA A 25 -5.85 10.81 -14.36
CA ALA A 25 -5.18 9.61 -14.89
C ALA A 25 -5.33 8.37 -13.98
N LEU A 26 -5.55 8.57 -12.68
CA LEU A 26 -5.83 7.47 -11.74
C LEU A 26 -7.31 7.07 -11.81
N ARG A 27 -8.21 8.05 -11.88
CA ARG A 27 -9.66 7.82 -12.04
C ARG A 27 -9.97 7.04 -13.31
N GLU A 28 -9.29 7.34 -14.41
CA GLU A 28 -9.43 6.61 -15.68
C GLU A 28 -9.11 5.12 -15.53
N GLN A 29 -8.07 4.77 -14.77
CA GLN A 29 -7.72 3.36 -14.53
C GLN A 29 -8.79 2.64 -13.70
N VAL A 30 -9.30 3.30 -12.65
CA VAL A 30 -10.37 2.75 -11.81
C VAL A 30 -11.65 2.56 -12.64
N ALA A 31 -12.04 3.55 -13.44
CA ALA A 31 -13.16 3.47 -14.36
C ALA A 31 -12.99 2.35 -15.42
N ALA A 32 -11.74 2.06 -15.82
CA ALA A 32 -11.42 0.96 -16.72
C ALA A 32 -11.50 -0.43 -16.07
N GLY A 33 -11.65 -0.51 -14.73
CA GLY A 33 -11.97 -1.74 -14.01
C GLY A 33 -10.89 -2.29 -13.07
N VAL A 34 -9.89 -1.50 -12.66
CA VAL A 34 -9.00 -1.90 -11.57
C VAL A 34 -9.70 -1.75 -10.22
N ILE A 35 -9.46 -2.68 -9.29
CA ILE A 35 -10.10 -2.70 -7.95
C ILE A 35 -9.27 -1.96 -6.89
N GLY A 36 -8.19 -1.32 -7.30
CA GLY A 36 -7.24 -0.67 -6.43
C GLY A 36 -6.03 -0.14 -7.20
N LEU A 37 -5.18 0.59 -6.48
CA LEU A 37 -3.98 1.22 -7.03
C LEU A 37 -2.74 0.69 -6.30
N LYS A 38 -1.66 0.44 -7.03
CA LYS A 38 -0.36 0.10 -6.45
C LYS A 38 0.60 1.28 -6.59
N ILE A 39 1.07 1.77 -5.45
CA ILE A 39 2.22 2.67 -5.37
C ILE A 39 3.47 1.81 -5.22
N HIS A 40 4.46 2.04 -6.07
CA HIS A 40 5.75 1.35 -6.02
C HIS A 40 6.92 2.33 -6.15
N GLU A 41 8.00 2.10 -5.42
CA GLU A 41 9.18 2.98 -5.45
C GLU A 41 9.84 3.07 -6.83
N ASP A 42 9.87 1.97 -7.59
CA ASP A 42 10.35 1.93 -8.99
C ASP A 42 9.64 2.93 -9.93
N TRP A 43 8.44 3.40 -9.55
CA TRP A 43 7.67 4.41 -10.27
C TRP A 43 7.61 5.75 -9.53
N GLY A 44 8.36 5.90 -8.44
CA GLY A 44 8.38 7.06 -7.54
C GLY A 44 7.29 6.99 -6.47
N ALA A 45 7.61 6.45 -5.29
CA ALA A 45 6.71 6.38 -4.13
C ALA A 45 6.76 7.67 -3.28
N THR A 46 6.64 8.83 -3.95
CA THR A 46 6.78 10.14 -3.32
C THR A 46 5.55 10.54 -2.51
N PRO A 47 5.67 11.47 -1.54
CA PRO A 47 4.52 12.00 -0.79
C PRO A 47 3.38 12.50 -1.67
N ALA A 48 3.70 13.19 -2.78
CA ALA A 48 2.68 13.70 -3.70
C ALA A 48 1.94 12.59 -4.46
N ALA A 49 2.62 11.48 -4.80
CA ALA A 49 1.98 10.34 -5.42
C ALA A 49 1.08 9.59 -4.41
N ILE A 50 1.54 9.46 -3.16
CA ILE A 50 0.77 8.86 -2.07
C ILE A 50 -0.52 9.64 -1.81
N ASP A 51 -0.42 10.96 -1.66
CA ASP A 51 -1.58 11.81 -1.39
C ASP A 51 -2.61 11.79 -2.53
N CYS A 52 -2.15 11.88 -3.78
CA CYS A 52 -3.00 11.82 -4.96
C CYS A 52 -3.74 10.48 -5.06
N ALA A 53 -3.02 9.36 -4.91
CA ALA A 53 -3.61 8.03 -4.99
C ALA A 53 -4.63 7.77 -3.87
N LEU A 54 -4.33 8.21 -2.64
CA LEU A 54 -5.25 8.06 -1.51
C LEU A 54 -6.50 8.95 -1.65
N THR A 55 -6.36 10.14 -2.22
CA THR A 55 -7.51 11.01 -2.53
C THR A 55 -8.45 10.33 -3.53
N VAL A 56 -7.90 9.77 -4.61
CA VAL A 56 -8.70 9.04 -5.62
C VAL A 56 -9.30 7.75 -5.03
N ALA A 57 -8.57 7.08 -4.13
CA ALA A 57 -9.05 5.88 -3.45
C ALA A 57 -10.26 6.15 -2.56
N ASP A 58 -10.24 7.23 -1.78
CA ASP A 58 -11.37 7.66 -0.96
C ASP A 58 -12.58 8.09 -1.82
N GLU A 59 -12.34 8.77 -2.94
CA GLU A 59 -13.40 9.19 -3.88
C GLU A 59 -14.12 8.01 -4.55
N MET A 60 -13.39 6.94 -4.87
CA MET A 60 -13.87 5.85 -5.71
C MET A 60 -14.05 4.53 -4.96
N ASP A 61 -13.84 4.52 -3.63
CA ASP A 61 -13.94 3.37 -2.74
C ASP A 61 -13.11 2.17 -3.21
N VAL A 62 -11.83 2.41 -3.49
CA VAL A 62 -10.85 1.36 -3.88
C VAL A 62 -9.67 1.32 -2.93
N GLN A 63 -8.98 0.17 -2.86
CA GLN A 63 -7.84 0.02 -1.96
C GLN A 63 -6.53 0.53 -2.57
N VAL A 64 -5.62 1.08 -1.74
CA VAL A 64 -4.25 1.41 -2.15
C VAL A 64 -3.26 0.43 -1.54
N ALA A 65 -2.43 -0.17 -2.37
CA ALA A 65 -1.28 -0.97 -1.95
C ALA A 65 0.00 -0.13 -2.05
N LEU A 66 0.87 -0.19 -1.04
CA LEU A 66 2.11 0.57 -0.97
C LEU A 66 3.34 -0.34 -0.88
N HIS A 67 4.28 -0.09 -1.79
CA HIS A 67 5.70 -0.39 -1.63
C HIS A 67 6.42 0.96 -1.55
N SER A 68 6.89 1.30 -0.34
CA SER A 68 7.43 2.62 0.00
C SER A 68 8.83 2.86 -0.58
N ASP A 69 9.26 4.12 -0.56
CA ASP A 69 10.61 4.57 -0.93
C ASP A 69 11.67 3.90 -0.04
N THR A 70 12.40 2.91 -0.55
CA THR A 70 13.45 2.22 0.21
C THR A 70 14.70 3.09 0.36
N LEU A 71 14.92 4.02 -0.59
CA LEU A 71 16.11 4.86 -0.64
C LEU A 71 16.01 6.06 0.32
N ASN A 72 14.79 6.37 0.79
CA ASN A 72 14.47 7.62 1.48
C ASN A 72 14.83 8.84 0.62
N GLU A 73 14.65 8.74 -0.70
CA GLU A 73 14.96 9.83 -1.65
C GLU A 73 14.04 11.03 -1.41
N SER A 74 12.76 10.75 -1.16
CA SER A 74 11.71 11.75 -1.00
C SER A 74 11.36 12.08 0.45
N GLY A 75 12.03 11.42 1.40
CA GLY A 75 11.81 11.54 2.84
C GLY A 75 11.99 10.20 3.54
N PHE A 76 11.98 10.23 4.88
CA PHE A 76 11.98 9.02 5.68
C PHE A 76 10.55 8.46 5.83
N VAL A 77 10.42 7.41 6.62
CA VAL A 77 9.13 6.75 6.84
C VAL A 77 8.11 7.66 7.51
N GLU A 78 8.55 8.63 8.31
CA GLU A 78 7.67 9.61 8.96
C GLU A 78 7.02 10.53 7.93
N ASP A 79 7.74 10.89 6.87
CA ASP A 79 7.22 11.70 5.76
C ASP A 79 6.19 10.90 4.95
N THR A 80 6.45 9.61 4.75
CA THR A 80 5.48 8.67 4.13
C THR A 80 4.21 8.56 4.99
N LEU A 81 4.34 8.43 6.31
CA LEU A 81 3.20 8.36 7.24
C LEU A 81 2.42 9.68 7.29
N ALA A 82 3.12 10.81 7.24
CA ALA A 82 2.49 12.12 7.15
C ALA A 82 1.70 12.27 5.84
N ALA A 83 2.25 11.80 4.71
CA ALA A 83 1.56 11.78 3.43
C ALA A 83 0.33 10.85 3.43
N ILE A 84 0.38 9.73 4.15
CA ILE A 84 -0.80 8.86 4.33
C ILE A 84 -1.92 9.60 5.07
N GLY A 85 -1.56 10.44 6.06
CA GLY A 85 -2.53 11.30 6.75
C GLY A 85 -3.61 10.53 7.51
N GLY A 86 -3.30 9.31 7.95
CA GLY A 86 -4.24 8.44 8.65
C GLY A 86 -5.31 7.77 7.77
N ARG A 87 -5.24 7.92 6.44
CA ARG A 87 -6.13 7.23 5.49
C ARG A 87 -5.83 5.73 5.39
N THR A 88 -6.78 4.98 4.85
CA THR A 88 -6.66 3.52 4.64
C THR A 88 -5.58 3.19 3.62
N ILE A 89 -4.63 2.34 4.00
CA ILE A 89 -3.63 1.84 3.06
C ILE A 89 -3.15 0.43 3.43
N HIS A 90 -2.86 -0.38 2.41
CA HIS A 90 -2.30 -1.71 2.56
C HIS A 90 -0.80 -1.67 2.25
N THR A 91 0.06 -1.80 3.26
CA THR A 91 1.50 -1.91 3.01
C THR A 91 1.90 -3.33 2.67
N PHE A 92 2.56 -3.48 1.52
CA PHE A 92 3.14 -4.76 1.15
C PHE A 92 4.46 -4.97 1.87
N HIS A 93 4.77 -6.25 2.16
CA HIS A 93 6.05 -6.73 2.69
C HIS A 93 6.62 -5.83 3.80
N THR A 94 5.79 -5.58 4.82
CA THR A 94 6.10 -4.73 5.98
C THR A 94 7.37 -5.14 6.74
N GLU A 95 7.86 -6.38 6.57
CA GLU A 95 9.11 -6.88 7.15
C GLU A 95 10.40 -6.47 6.40
N GLY A 96 10.29 -5.93 5.17
CA GLY A 96 11.43 -5.47 4.36
C GLY A 96 12.10 -4.20 4.91
N ALA A 97 12.82 -3.42 4.09
CA ALA A 97 13.27 -2.07 4.49
C ALA A 97 12.10 -1.11 4.79
N ALA A 98 10.89 -1.46 4.32
CA ALA A 98 9.61 -0.93 4.83
C ALA A 98 9.39 -1.19 6.34
N ALA A 99 10.22 -2.00 7.00
CA ALA A 99 10.33 -2.14 8.46
C ALA A 99 11.03 -0.95 9.13
N ALA A 100 11.52 0.05 8.39
CA ALA A 100 11.69 1.40 8.95
C ALA A 100 10.39 1.87 9.63
N MET A 101 9.23 1.41 9.15
CA MET A 101 7.90 1.62 9.75
C MET A 101 7.72 0.91 11.10
N ARG A 102 8.69 0.11 11.56
CA ARG A 102 8.67 -0.62 12.84
C ARG A 102 9.80 -0.19 13.78
N ARG A 103 10.17 1.09 13.83
CA ARG A 103 10.95 1.60 14.98
C ARG A 103 10.91 3.11 15.23
N ILE A 104 9.72 3.72 15.22
CA ILE A 104 9.50 4.94 16.00
C ILE A 104 8.48 4.68 17.12
N LEU A 105 8.97 4.94 18.33
CA LEU A 105 8.32 4.80 19.61
C LEU A 105 7.21 5.86 19.76
N LEU A 106 6.02 5.60 19.21
CA LEU A 106 4.80 6.23 19.70
C LEU A 106 4.09 5.22 20.63
N PRO A 107 3.59 5.64 21.82
CA PRO A 107 2.79 4.77 22.69
C PRO A 107 1.52 4.30 21.94
N PRO A 108 0.80 3.26 22.42
CA PRO A 108 -0.24 2.57 21.65
C PRO A 108 -1.47 3.47 21.46
N ALA A 109 -1.38 4.39 20.52
CA ALA A 109 -2.50 5.07 19.92
C ALA A 109 -2.91 4.23 18.73
N ARG A 110 -4.10 3.65 18.85
CA ARG A 110 -4.82 2.93 17.80
C ARG A 110 -4.78 3.76 16.51
N THR A 111 -3.93 3.42 15.56
CA THR A 111 -4.14 3.73 14.14
C THR A 111 -4.86 2.52 13.54
N PRO A 112 -6.20 2.55 13.41
CA PRO A 112 -6.99 1.35 13.17
C PRO A 112 -6.95 0.86 11.70
N ILE A 113 -6.10 1.42 10.84
CA ILE A 113 -6.27 1.32 9.39
C ILE A 113 -4.98 0.96 8.65
N PHE A 114 -4.29 -0.07 9.12
CA PHE A 114 -3.10 -0.61 8.48
C PHE A 114 -3.27 -2.11 8.32
N CYS A 115 -3.33 -2.60 7.08
CA CYS A 115 -3.41 -4.03 6.78
C CYS A 115 -2.04 -4.53 6.29
N PRO A 116 -1.19 -5.12 7.15
CA PRO A 116 0.13 -5.60 6.75
C PRO A 116 0.06 -6.99 6.10
N ARG A 117 0.77 -7.21 4.98
CA ARG A 117 0.89 -8.56 4.36
C ARG A 117 2.31 -8.94 4.00
N GLN A 118 2.69 -10.19 4.28
CA GLN A 118 4.00 -10.77 3.98
C GLN A 118 4.02 -11.51 2.63
N PRO A 119 5.15 -11.48 1.89
CA PRO A 119 5.38 -12.35 0.76
C PRO A 119 5.76 -13.76 1.23
N THR A 120 5.26 -14.77 0.52
CA THR A 120 5.36 -16.20 0.88
C THR A 120 6.79 -16.76 0.96
N ARG A 121 7.81 -16.03 0.51
CA ARG A 121 9.21 -16.46 0.52
C ARG A 121 9.94 -16.25 1.85
N ARG A 122 9.33 -15.58 2.85
CA ARG A 122 9.89 -15.47 4.21
C ARG A 122 8.90 -16.00 5.25
N CYS A 123 9.15 -17.19 5.76
CA CYS A 123 8.55 -17.79 6.96
C CYS A 123 9.46 -18.93 7.46
N PRO A 124 9.66 -19.19 8.77
CA PRO A 124 9.39 -18.41 9.97
C PRO A 124 10.69 -17.92 10.68
N ILE A 125 10.58 -16.87 11.50
CA ILE A 125 11.58 -16.57 12.55
C ILE A 125 11.13 -17.32 13.81
N PRO A 126 11.90 -18.28 14.36
CA PRO A 126 11.50 -18.97 15.58
C PRO A 126 11.65 -18.05 16.81
N SER A 127 10.72 -18.19 17.76
CA SER A 127 10.71 -17.63 19.13
C SER A 127 10.58 -16.11 19.31
N THR A 128 9.35 -15.58 19.19
CA THR A 128 8.87 -14.48 20.06
C THR A 128 7.34 -14.50 20.13
N PRO A 129 6.71 -14.28 21.30
CA PRO A 129 5.26 -14.33 21.43
C PRO A 129 4.68 -13.08 20.75
N LEU A 130 3.97 -13.27 19.63
CA LEU A 130 3.22 -12.21 18.98
C LEU A 130 1.83 -12.13 19.63
N THR A 131 1.67 -11.17 20.53
CA THR A 131 0.37 -10.70 20.98
C THR A 131 -0.38 -10.10 19.79
N ASN A 132 -1.52 -10.73 19.46
CA ASN A 132 -2.66 -10.23 18.69
C ASN A 132 -2.37 -9.11 17.68
N ILE A 133 -2.00 -9.51 16.45
CA ILE A 133 -2.17 -8.67 15.27
C ILE A 133 -3.20 -9.38 14.39
N TRP A 134 -4.35 -8.75 14.22
CA TRP A 134 -5.39 -9.17 13.29
C TRP A 134 -4.84 -9.01 11.87
N ILE A 135 -4.74 -10.13 11.17
CA ILE A 135 -4.40 -10.23 9.75
C ILE A 135 -5.73 -10.52 9.05
N CYS A 136 -6.19 -9.59 8.21
CA CYS A 136 -7.13 -9.94 7.14
C CYS A 136 -6.35 -10.42 5.93
#